data_AF-A0A9W4SXG5-F1
#
_entry.id   AF-A0A9W4SXG5-F1
#
_cell.length_a   1.000
_cell.length_b   1.000
_cell.length_c   1.000
_cell.angle_alpha   90.00
_cell.angle_beta   90.00
_cell.angle_gamma   90.00
#
_symmetry.space_group_name_H-M   'P 1'
#
loop_
_entity.id
_entity.type
_entity.pdbx_description
1 polymer ?
#
loop_
_entity_poly.entity_id
_entity_poly.type
_entity_poly.pdbx_seq_one_letter_code
_entity_poly.pdbx_strand_id
1 'polypeptide(L)'
;MIFFNTDYFFALDILKKEPDFIPSPDSLKDWLQQPPNSPIKVKPEIYDAYFRSQVNPIFLNKIFVSSPNASIKLWIEFINGIVTPFQPSFTEDSYHPLWQQAIYNPIKLGCKDGTYNRNSSYNTSTKQLRPDFSFLVSNVCLFRGEEKAPNNAENPANELTSKLIWTYGECPYIFGYYAVGFMVTFCYLRRNRNSVERIDIKTCNLERLDGRIEAFIIGRNIGRLLPLLRKTVPDSLQEFTIIHRNNGKIVELLQSVVIKRYKSAELVRHIMDLYDKMKLHHIPFIDSLDKVKIEEQSVPFVILSPKGIIYKPQSEKQLVIALHCVLTAVKAFHELNIMHRDIRWENVIRYIDKDRWFIIDFDEACNSPSSISYTQLDRRSHAPEIFSGSHNKSVDIWSIGYLILQTSVKSESLIGYAEKDLMIKDSEKRPKAKEVLKWLCDRYKDILQEEFLISKY
;
A
#
# COMPACT_ATOMS: atom_id res chain seq x y z
N MET A 1 -1.29 46.56 -4.80
CA MET A 1 -0.78 45.19 -4.50
C MET A 1 -1.86 44.22 -4.01
N ILE A 2 -3.03 44.67 -3.52
CA ILE A 2 -4.10 43.80 -3.00
C ILE A 2 -4.94 43.13 -4.12
N PHE A 3 -5.12 43.78 -5.27
CA PHE A 3 -5.92 43.25 -6.39
C PHE A 3 -5.25 42.11 -7.20
N PHE A 4 -3.93 41.96 -7.16
CA PHE A 4 -3.22 40.96 -7.98
C PHE A 4 -3.41 39.52 -7.50
N ASN A 5 -3.82 39.31 -6.24
CA ASN A 5 -3.99 37.98 -5.66
C ASN A 5 -5.43 37.46 -5.73
N THR A 6 -6.44 38.32 -5.89
CA THR A 6 -7.85 37.91 -5.83
C THR A 6 -8.23 37.00 -7.01
N ASP A 7 -7.86 37.36 -8.24
CA ASP A 7 -8.11 36.51 -9.43
C ASP A 7 -7.35 35.18 -9.37
N TYR A 8 -6.18 35.15 -8.73
CA TYR A 8 -5.40 33.93 -8.53
C TYR A 8 -6.12 32.95 -7.60
N PHE A 9 -6.50 33.40 -6.40
CA PHE A 9 -7.19 32.55 -5.42
C PHE A 9 -8.57 32.12 -5.91
N PHE A 10 -9.34 33.02 -6.52
CA PHE A 10 -10.64 32.67 -7.09
C PHE A 10 -10.53 31.58 -8.17
N ALA A 11 -9.57 31.70 -9.10
CA ALA A 11 -9.35 30.67 -10.12
C ALA A 11 -8.91 29.34 -9.49
N LEU A 12 -8.03 29.38 -8.48
CA LEU A 12 -7.63 28.18 -7.76
C LEU A 12 -8.78 27.50 -7.04
N ASP A 13 -9.66 28.25 -6.38
CA ASP A 13 -10.82 27.69 -5.67
C ASP A 13 -11.73 26.94 -6.65
N ILE A 14 -11.98 27.53 -7.82
CA ILE A 14 -12.73 26.86 -8.90
C ILE A 14 -12.01 25.58 -9.33
N LEU A 15 -10.70 25.64 -9.56
CA LEU A 15 -9.92 24.49 -10.03
C LEU A 15 -9.77 23.39 -8.98
N LYS A 16 -9.86 23.71 -7.68
CA LYS A 16 -9.64 22.77 -6.57
C LYS A 16 -10.91 22.23 -5.95
N LYS A 17 -12.05 22.90 -6.14
CA LYS A 17 -13.31 22.58 -5.46
C LYS A 17 -13.63 21.09 -5.54
N GLU A 18 -13.63 20.40 -4.39
CA GLU A 18 -14.04 19.00 -4.31
C GLU A 18 -15.47 18.83 -4.83
N PRO A 19 -15.77 17.74 -5.56
CA PRO A 19 -17.13 17.41 -5.94
C PRO A 19 -17.92 16.94 -4.72
N ASP A 20 -19.24 17.05 -4.80
CA ASP A 20 -20.13 16.65 -3.70
C ASP A 20 -20.40 15.13 -3.68
N PHE A 21 -20.09 14.42 -4.76
CA PHE A 21 -20.34 12.98 -4.91
C PHE A 21 -19.27 12.28 -5.76
N ILE A 22 -19.21 10.96 -5.63
CA ILE A 22 -18.41 10.07 -6.48
C ILE A 22 -19.29 9.65 -7.68
N PRO A 23 -18.93 9.97 -8.93
CA PRO A 23 -19.71 9.56 -10.11
C PRO A 23 -19.85 8.04 -10.23
N SER A 24 -20.97 7.57 -10.78
CA SER A 24 -21.14 6.16 -11.12
C SER A 24 -20.24 5.78 -12.31
N PRO A 25 -19.83 4.51 -12.47
CA PRO A 25 -19.08 4.07 -13.64
C PRO A 25 -19.68 4.49 -14.99
N ASP A 26 -21.01 4.49 -15.11
CA ASP A 26 -21.73 4.84 -16.34
C ASP A 26 -21.61 6.33 -16.71
N SER A 27 -21.48 7.21 -15.71
CA SER A 27 -21.40 8.67 -15.89
C SER A 27 -19.97 9.21 -15.80
N LEU A 28 -19.04 8.40 -15.31
CA LEU A 28 -17.68 8.80 -14.96
C LEU A 28 -16.90 9.33 -16.17
N LYS A 29 -17.03 8.69 -17.32
CA LYS A 29 -16.31 9.08 -18.55
C LYS A 29 -16.66 10.50 -18.97
N ASP A 30 -17.94 10.84 -18.99
CA ASP A 30 -18.39 12.18 -19.38
C ASP A 30 -18.03 13.20 -18.31
N TRP A 31 -18.19 12.84 -17.03
CA TRP A 31 -17.86 13.70 -15.91
C TRP A 31 -16.38 14.13 -15.90
N LEU A 32 -15.46 13.20 -16.13
CA LEU A 32 -14.02 13.48 -16.10
C LEU A 32 -13.55 14.43 -17.21
N GLN A 33 -14.30 14.51 -18.30
CA GLN A 33 -13.98 15.38 -19.44
C GLN A 33 -14.64 16.77 -19.32
N GLN A 34 -15.40 17.04 -18.24
CA GLN A 34 -16.04 18.33 -18.05
C GLN A 34 -15.00 19.44 -17.80
N PRO A 35 -15.11 20.58 -18.52
CA PRO A 35 -14.27 21.74 -18.26
C PRO A 35 -14.57 22.35 -16.88
N PRO A 36 -13.71 23.25 -16.36
CA PRO A 36 -14.02 23.99 -15.14
C PRO A 36 -15.32 24.80 -15.32
N ASN A 37 -16.06 25.01 -14.23
CA ASN A 37 -17.34 25.75 -14.25
C ASN A 37 -17.19 27.18 -14.81
N SER A 38 -15.99 27.76 -14.69
CA SER A 38 -15.64 29.04 -15.32
C SER A 38 -14.32 28.89 -16.07
N PRO A 39 -14.20 29.42 -17.30
CA PRO A 39 -12.95 29.37 -18.04
C PRO A 39 -11.79 30.03 -17.29
N ILE A 40 -10.60 29.45 -17.45
CA ILE A 40 -9.34 29.95 -16.91
C ILE A 40 -8.93 31.19 -17.72
N LYS A 41 -8.80 32.32 -17.04
CA LYS A 41 -8.34 33.57 -17.66
C LYS A 41 -6.86 33.45 -18.03
N VAL A 42 -6.52 33.79 -19.27
CA VAL A 42 -5.15 33.87 -19.80
C VAL A 42 -4.90 35.28 -20.34
N LYS A 43 -3.68 35.82 -20.17
CA LYS A 43 -3.34 37.15 -20.69
C LYS A 43 -3.47 37.18 -22.21
N PRO A 44 -3.97 38.26 -22.84
CA PRO A 44 -4.21 38.31 -24.27
C PRO A 44 -2.99 37.92 -25.13
N GLU A 45 -1.81 38.43 -24.76
CA GLU A 45 -0.57 38.20 -25.50
C GLU A 45 -0.16 36.72 -25.46
N ILE A 46 -0.38 36.07 -24.31
CA ILE A 46 -0.13 34.64 -24.12
C ILE A 46 -1.20 33.81 -24.85
N TYR A 47 -2.46 34.22 -24.78
CA TYR A 47 -3.57 33.52 -25.42
C TYR A 47 -3.37 33.45 -26.94
N ASP A 48 -3.03 34.60 -27.55
CA ASP A 48 -2.75 34.71 -28.97
C ASP A 48 -1.51 33.90 -29.38
N ALA A 49 -0.43 33.94 -28.58
CA ALA A 49 0.81 33.25 -28.89
C ALA A 49 0.69 31.72 -28.84
N TYR A 50 -0.03 31.17 -27.85
CA TYR A 50 -0.01 29.73 -27.57
C TYR A 50 -1.25 28.98 -28.05
N PHE A 51 -2.42 29.61 -28.13
CA PHE A 51 -3.67 28.87 -28.34
C PHE A 51 -4.40 29.22 -29.64
N ARG A 52 -4.47 30.51 -30.01
CA ARG A 52 -5.41 31.01 -31.05
C ARG A 52 -5.30 30.32 -32.41
N SER A 53 -4.10 29.90 -32.81
CA SER A 53 -3.85 29.23 -34.09
C SER A 53 -3.75 27.71 -34.01
N GLN A 54 -3.74 27.14 -32.80
CA GLN A 54 -3.38 25.72 -32.58
C GLN A 54 -4.56 24.83 -32.20
N VAL A 55 -5.63 25.41 -31.64
CA VAL A 55 -6.76 24.64 -31.07
C VAL A 55 -8.09 25.22 -31.53
N ASN A 56 -9.09 24.36 -31.73
CA ASN A 56 -10.44 24.77 -32.09
C ASN A 56 -11.01 25.78 -31.05
N PRO A 57 -11.45 26.99 -31.46
CA PRO A 57 -11.94 28.02 -30.55
C PRO A 57 -13.16 27.60 -29.71
N ILE A 58 -14.06 26.75 -30.25
CA ILE A 58 -15.25 26.29 -29.53
C ILE A 58 -14.87 25.40 -28.35
N PHE A 59 -13.87 24.53 -28.53
CA PHE A 59 -13.33 23.72 -27.46
C PHE A 59 -12.55 24.58 -26.45
N LEU A 60 -11.68 25.45 -26.98
CA LEU A 60 -10.80 26.28 -26.17
C LEU A 60 -11.56 27.24 -25.26
N ASN A 61 -12.62 27.90 -25.75
CA ASN A 61 -13.37 28.90 -24.98
C ASN A 61 -14.12 28.33 -23.78
N LYS A 62 -14.34 27.01 -23.74
CA LYS A 62 -14.89 26.33 -22.56
C LYS A 62 -13.86 26.21 -21.43
N ILE A 63 -12.56 26.29 -21.76
CA ILE A 63 -11.46 26.00 -20.83
C ILE A 63 -10.64 27.25 -20.54
N PHE A 64 -10.29 28.02 -21.57
CA PHE A 64 -9.46 29.21 -21.50
C PHE A 64 -10.14 30.41 -22.17
N VAL A 65 -10.03 31.57 -21.55
CA VAL A 65 -10.53 32.84 -22.10
C VAL A 65 -9.47 33.93 -22.00
N SER A 66 -9.35 34.74 -23.05
CA SER A 66 -8.47 35.92 -23.04
C SER A 66 -9.02 36.98 -22.09
N SER A 67 -8.19 37.47 -21.17
CA SER A 67 -8.58 38.51 -20.21
C SER A 67 -7.37 39.30 -19.69
N PRO A 68 -7.41 40.65 -19.69
CA PRO A 68 -6.33 41.48 -19.15
C PRO A 68 -6.15 41.30 -17.64
N ASN A 69 -7.18 40.81 -16.92
CA ASN A 69 -7.13 40.52 -15.49
C ASN A 69 -6.61 39.11 -15.16
N ALA A 70 -6.11 38.35 -16.15
CA ALA A 70 -5.58 37.01 -15.91
C ALA A 70 -4.39 37.03 -14.92
N SER A 71 -4.29 35.99 -14.09
CA SER A 71 -3.18 35.81 -13.17
C SER A 71 -1.97 35.18 -13.86
N ILE A 72 -0.86 35.91 -13.91
CA ILE A 72 0.41 35.38 -14.43
C ILE A 72 0.97 34.26 -13.54
N LYS A 73 0.67 34.30 -12.24
CA LYS A 73 1.07 33.26 -11.29
C LYS A 73 0.38 31.94 -11.59
N LEU A 74 -0.94 31.97 -11.85
CA LEU A 74 -1.69 30.78 -12.27
C LEU A 74 -1.14 30.18 -13.56
N TRP A 75 -0.79 31.04 -14.52
CA TRP A 75 -0.15 30.64 -15.77
C TRP A 75 1.16 29.89 -15.51
N ILE A 76 2.09 30.50 -14.77
CA ILE A 76 3.41 29.93 -14.49
C ILE A 76 3.30 28.60 -13.74
N GLU A 77 2.43 28.53 -12.74
CA GLU A 77 2.34 27.35 -11.87
C GLU A 77 1.63 26.16 -12.53
N PHE A 78 0.59 26.38 -13.34
CA PHE A 78 -0.29 25.29 -13.76
C PHE A 78 -0.47 25.15 -15.27
N ILE A 79 -0.28 26.21 -16.07
CA ILE A 79 -0.68 26.20 -17.48
C ILE A 79 0.51 26.20 -18.44
N ASN A 80 1.60 26.89 -18.11
CA ASN A 80 2.77 27.04 -18.97
C ASN A 80 3.36 25.69 -19.42
N GLY A 81 3.44 24.73 -18.49
CA GLY A 81 3.94 23.39 -18.78
C GLY A 81 3.07 22.58 -19.76
N ILE A 82 1.77 22.91 -19.86
CA ILE A 82 0.84 22.27 -20.79
C ILE A 82 1.05 22.79 -22.20
N VAL A 83 1.35 24.07 -22.38
CA VAL A 83 1.47 24.67 -23.71
C VAL A 83 2.85 24.52 -24.32
N THR A 84 3.88 24.35 -23.49
CA THR A 84 5.27 24.29 -23.93
C THR A 84 5.51 23.04 -24.79
N PRO A 85 6.08 23.18 -26.01
CA PRO A 85 6.46 22.05 -26.83
C PRO A 85 7.48 21.15 -26.13
N PHE A 86 7.42 19.84 -26.39
CA PHE A 86 8.32 18.87 -25.76
C PHE A 86 9.01 18.00 -26.81
N GLN A 87 10.33 17.78 -26.64
CA GLN A 87 11.15 16.96 -27.52
C GLN A 87 11.89 15.89 -26.70
N PRO A 88 11.27 14.71 -26.49
CA PRO A 88 11.91 13.59 -25.80
C PRO A 88 13.00 12.94 -26.68
N SER A 89 13.86 12.15 -26.04
CA SER A 89 14.74 11.21 -26.73
C SER A 89 14.04 9.85 -26.89
N PHE A 90 14.80 8.80 -27.22
CA PHE A 90 14.24 7.45 -27.39
C PHE A 90 14.09 6.67 -26.08
N THR A 91 14.48 7.25 -24.94
CA THR A 91 14.37 6.58 -23.63
C THR A 91 13.04 6.92 -22.94
N GLU A 92 12.53 5.98 -22.14
CA GLU A 92 11.35 6.19 -21.29
C GLU A 92 11.54 7.40 -20.35
N ASP A 93 12.71 7.51 -19.71
CA ASP A 93 13.07 8.61 -18.82
C ASP A 93 12.94 9.99 -19.45
N SER A 94 13.15 10.09 -20.77
CA SER A 94 13.06 11.36 -21.47
C SER A 94 11.63 11.90 -21.57
N TYR A 95 10.61 11.05 -21.40
CA TYR A 95 9.20 11.44 -21.39
C TYR A 95 8.70 11.84 -19.99
N HIS A 96 9.46 11.55 -18.92
CA HIS A 96 9.08 11.87 -17.54
C HIS A 96 8.64 13.32 -17.32
N PRO A 97 9.33 14.36 -17.85
CA PRO A 97 8.90 15.73 -17.68
C PRO A 97 7.54 16.02 -18.36
N LEU A 98 7.28 15.42 -19.52
CA LEU A 98 5.99 15.57 -20.21
C LEU A 98 4.86 14.96 -19.40
N TRP A 99 5.00 13.71 -18.95
CA TRP A 99 4.00 13.05 -18.12
C TRP A 99 3.82 13.77 -16.78
N GLN A 100 4.88 14.33 -16.21
CA GLN A 100 4.79 15.16 -15.01
C GLN A 100 3.87 16.38 -15.23
N GLN A 101 4.08 17.10 -16.32
CA GLN A 101 3.30 18.31 -16.64
C GLN A 101 1.85 17.99 -17.01
N ALA A 102 1.62 16.92 -17.79
CA ALA A 102 0.30 16.58 -18.32
C ALA A 102 -0.56 15.72 -17.38
N ILE A 103 0.04 14.99 -16.42
CA ILE A 103 -0.66 14.01 -15.59
C ILE A 103 -0.53 14.35 -14.10
N TYR A 104 0.70 14.38 -13.57
CA TYR A 104 0.90 14.62 -12.14
C TYR A 104 0.47 16.02 -11.70
N ASN A 105 0.94 17.06 -12.38
CA ASN A 105 0.65 18.45 -11.98
C ASN A 105 -0.86 18.75 -11.92
N PRO A 106 -1.68 18.32 -12.90
CA PRO A 106 -3.14 18.47 -12.83
C PRO A 106 -3.77 17.69 -11.67
N ILE A 107 -3.33 16.45 -11.41
CA ILE A 107 -3.83 15.65 -10.28
C ILE A 107 -3.47 16.34 -8.95
N LYS A 108 -2.23 16.80 -8.81
CA LYS A 108 -1.73 17.52 -7.62
C LYS A 108 -2.44 18.86 -7.42
N LEU A 109 -2.84 19.53 -8.51
CA LEU A 109 -3.69 20.70 -8.45
C LEU A 109 -5.03 20.37 -7.79
N GLY A 110 -5.69 19.28 -8.20
CA GLY A 110 -6.97 18.83 -7.63
C GLY A 110 -6.86 18.18 -6.24
N CYS A 111 -5.72 17.57 -5.90
CA CYS A 111 -5.45 16.90 -4.64
C CYS A 111 -4.15 17.40 -4.01
N LYS A 112 -4.22 18.50 -3.26
CA LYS A 112 -3.03 19.17 -2.72
C LYS A 112 -2.24 18.30 -1.75
N ASP A 113 -2.91 17.49 -0.94
CA ASP A 113 -2.27 16.71 0.12
C ASP A 113 -1.75 15.35 -0.34
N GLY A 114 -2.01 14.99 -1.61
CA GLY A 114 -1.52 13.74 -2.17
C GLY A 114 0.00 13.74 -2.39
N THR A 115 0.65 12.62 -2.17
CA THR A 115 2.07 12.41 -2.48
C THR A 115 2.20 11.54 -3.71
N TYR A 116 3.36 11.55 -4.38
CA TYR A 116 3.59 10.67 -5.51
C TYR A 116 4.96 10.01 -5.41
N ASN A 117 5.07 8.83 -6.00
CA ASN A 117 6.33 8.17 -6.25
C ASN A 117 6.36 7.77 -7.72
N ARG A 118 7.48 8.08 -8.38
CA ARG A 118 7.82 7.51 -9.69
C ARG A 118 9.00 6.58 -9.49
N ASN A 119 8.81 5.30 -9.82
CA ASN A 119 9.78 4.26 -9.55
C ASN A 119 10.82 4.18 -10.67
N SER A 120 12.01 4.73 -10.45
CA SER A 120 13.16 4.61 -11.37
C SER A 120 14.11 3.46 -11.01
N SER A 121 13.77 2.61 -10.04
CA SER A 121 14.76 1.72 -9.42
C SER A 121 15.31 0.65 -10.38
N TYR A 122 16.65 0.66 -10.55
CA TYR A 122 17.45 -0.28 -11.35
C TYR A 122 17.42 -1.75 -10.86
N ASN A 123 16.81 -2.03 -9.71
CA ASN A 123 16.65 -3.40 -9.23
C ASN A 123 15.44 -4.05 -9.92
N THR A 124 15.72 -4.75 -11.02
CA THR A 124 14.77 -5.53 -11.84
C THR A 124 13.81 -6.40 -11.01
N SER A 125 14.27 -6.91 -9.86
CA SER A 125 13.45 -7.73 -8.96
C SER A 125 12.31 -6.99 -8.26
N THR A 126 12.42 -5.68 -8.02
CA THR A 126 11.38 -4.87 -7.37
C THR A 126 10.53 -4.10 -8.37
N LYS A 127 10.99 -3.94 -9.62
CA LYS A 127 10.23 -3.29 -10.70
C LYS A 127 8.87 -3.95 -10.94
N GLN A 128 8.78 -5.28 -10.86
CA GLN A 128 7.52 -6.00 -11.10
C GLN A 128 6.48 -5.84 -9.98
N LEU A 129 6.86 -5.30 -8.81
CA LEU A 129 6.00 -5.21 -7.64
C LEU A 129 5.33 -3.84 -7.47
N ARG A 130 5.62 -2.89 -8.37
CA ARG A 130 5.07 -1.53 -8.33
C ARG A 130 4.65 -1.05 -9.70
N PRO A 131 3.68 -0.13 -9.77
CA PRO A 131 3.53 0.69 -10.94
C PRO A 131 4.73 1.65 -11.09
N ASP A 132 4.99 2.06 -12.32
CA ASP A 132 6.01 3.07 -12.63
C ASP A 132 5.65 4.42 -11.96
N PHE A 133 4.36 4.74 -11.88
CA PHE A 133 3.84 5.90 -11.19
C PHE A 133 2.77 5.53 -10.14
N SER A 134 2.84 6.15 -8.97
CA SER A 134 1.80 6.04 -7.93
C SER A 134 1.53 7.40 -7.31
N PHE A 135 0.26 7.71 -7.11
CA PHE A 135 -0.21 8.89 -6.40
C PHE A 135 -1.06 8.46 -5.20
N LEU A 136 -0.59 8.83 -4.02
CA LEU A 136 -1.12 8.40 -2.75
C LEU A 136 -1.91 9.52 -2.07
N VAL A 137 -3.06 9.19 -1.50
CA VAL A 137 -3.83 10.06 -0.61
C VAL A 137 -3.94 9.37 0.73
N SER A 138 -3.37 9.99 1.78
CA SER A 138 -3.29 9.40 3.13
C SER A 138 -2.77 7.95 3.11
N ASN A 139 -1.61 7.74 2.46
CA ASN A 139 -0.89 6.47 2.32
C ASN A 139 -1.60 5.34 1.52
N VAL A 140 -2.64 5.67 0.75
CA VAL A 140 -3.31 4.73 -0.16
C VAL A 140 -3.12 5.17 -1.59
N CYS A 141 -2.73 4.26 -2.49
CA CYS A 141 -2.55 4.58 -3.91
C CYS A 141 -3.90 4.56 -4.64
N LEU A 142 -4.42 5.74 -4.96
CA LEU A 142 -5.72 5.89 -5.64
C LEU A 142 -5.59 6.22 -7.13
N PHE A 143 -4.38 6.51 -7.58
CA PHE A 143 -4.06 6.71 -8.99
C PHE A 143 -2.69 6.12 -9.30
N ARG A 144 -2.61 5.24 -10.30
CA ARG A 144 -1.37 4.51 -10.67
C ARG A 144 -1.12 4.51 -12.17
N GLY A 145 0.13 4.39 -12.59
CA GLY A 145 0.54 4.45 -13.99
C GLY A 145 1.60 3.44 -14.36
N GLU A 146 1.53 2.93 -15.59
CA GLU A 146 2.61 2.21 -16.25
C GLU A 146 3.08 3.03 -17.46
N GLU A 147 4.38 3.24 -17.59
CA GLU A 147 5.00 4.19 -18.49
C GLU A 147 6.02 3.46 -19.37
N LYS A 148 5.94 3.58 -20.70
CA LYS A 148 6.87 2.91 -21.62
C LYS A 148 7.33 3.83 -22.73
N ALA A 149 8.55 3.60 -23.21
CA ALA A 149 9.04 4.19 -24.46
C ALA A 149 8.29 3.61 -25.68
N PRO A 150 8.22 4.34 -26.82
CA PRO A 150 7.51 3.89 -28.03
C PRO A 150 7.90 2.51 -28.58
N ASN A 151 9.16 2.10 -28.38
CA ASN A 151 9.71 0.86 -28.93
C ASN A 151 9.74 -0.29 -27.91
N ASN A 152 9.03 -0.17 -26.79
CA ASN A 152 8.95 -1.24 -25.80
C ASN A 152 7.94 -2.31 -26.26
N ALA A 153 8.31 -3.59 -26.16
CA ALA A 153 7.44 -4.71 -26.52
C ALA A 153 6.40 -5.05 -25.45
N GLU A 154 6.58 -4.56 -24.22
CA GLU A 154 5.66 -4.78 -23.12
C GLU A 154 4.36 -3.97 -23.29
N ASN A 155 3.23 -4.54 -22.87
CA ASN A 155 1.95 -3.84 -22.89
C ASN A 155 1.67 -3.21 -21.51
N PRO A 156 1.85 -1.88 -21.36
CA PRO A 156 1.70 -1.23 -20.05
C PRO A 156 0.26 -1.30 -19.54
N ALA A 157 -0.72 -1.45 -20.43
CA ALA A 157 -2.11 -1.59 -20.05
C ALA A 157 -2.38 -2.93 -19.32
N ASN A 158 -1.67 -4.00 -19.70
CA ASN A 158 -1.76 -5.31 -19.04
C ASN A 158 -0.98 -5.32 -17.72
N GLU A 159 0.18 -4.67 -17.66
CA GLU A 159 0.96 -4.52 -16.43
C GLU A 159 0.17 -3.81 -15.34
N LEU A 160 -0.63 -2.80 -15.73
CA LEU A 160 -1.42 -2.00 -14.80
C LEU A 160 -2.40 -2.84 -13.98
N THR A 161 -2.98 -3.90 -14.58
CA THR A 161 -3.90 -4.82 -13.91
C THR A 161 -3.20 -6.04 -13.31
N SER A 162 -2.19 -6.60 -13.98
CA SER A 162 -1.49 -7.80 -13.49
C SER A 162 -0.73 -7.56 -12.18
N LYS A 163 -0.30 -6.31 -11.96
CA LYS A 163 0.37 -5.86 -10.72
C LYS A 163 -0.62 -5.34 -9.67
N LEU A 164 -1.93 -5.58 -9.82
CA LEU A 164 -2.95 -5.07 -8.90
C LEU A 164 -3.76 -6.21 -8.28
N ILE A 165 -3.73 -6.29 -6.94
CA ILE A 165 -4.64 -7.11 -6.14
C ILE A 165 -5.62 -6.17 -5.46
N TRP A 166 -6.92 -6.47 -5.57
CA TRP A 166 -7.96 -5.60 -5.03
C TRP A 166 -8.02 -5.68 -3.50
N THR A 167 -7.42 -4.70 -2.83
CA THR A 167 -7.43 -4.57 -1.36
C THR A 167 -8.15 -3.31 -0.86
N TYR A 168 -8.85 -2.60 -1.75
CA TYR A 168 -9.49 -1.30 -1.48
C TYR A 168 -10.87 -1.40 -0.80
N GLY A 169 -11.24 -2.59 -0.33
CA GLY A 169 -12.58 -2.85 0.23
C GLY A 169 -13.67 -2.56 -0.80
N GLU A 170 -14.68 -1.80 -0.37
CA GLU A 170 -15.88 -1.42 -1.14
C GLU A 170 -15.68 -0.13 -1.95
N CYS A 171 -14.44 0.35 -2.11
CA CYS A 171 -14.15 1.46 -3.00
C CYS A 171 -14.71 1.16 -4.41
N PRO A 172 -15.46 2.08 -5.05
CA PRO A 172 -16.13 1.77 -6.31
C PRO A 172 -15.15 1.56 -7.47
N TYR A 173 -14.05 2.32 -7.46
CA TYR A 173 -12.95 2.22 -8.42
C TYR A 173 -11.75 3.03 -7.91
N ILE A 174 -10.56 2.67 -8.38
CA ILE A 174 -9.39 3.56 -8.35
C ILE A 174 -9.05 3.98 -9.77
N PHE A 175 -8.21 4.99 -9.92
CA PHE A 175 -7.82 5.46 -11.25
C PHE A 175 -6.47 4.89 -11.70
N GLY A 176 -6.26 4.91 -13.01
CA GLY A 176 -4.92 4.74 -13.53
C GLY A 176 -4.74 5.30 -14.93
N TYR A 177 -3.51 5.15 -15.42
CA TYR A 177 -3.20 5.40 -16.82
C TYR A 177 -2.15 4.42 -17.31
N TYR A 178 -2.02 4.30 -18.61
CA TYR A 178 -0.86 3.72 -19.22
C TYR A 178 -0.38 4.62 -20.36
N ALA A 179 0.94 4.71 -20.52
CA ALA A 179 1.58 5.60 -21.47
C ALA A 179 2.55 4.85 -22.38
N VAL A 180 2.51 5.16 -23.68
CA VAL A 180 3.51 4.76 -24.67
C VAL A 180 3.97 6.02 -25.38
N GLY A 181 5.11 6.57 -24.95
CA GLY A 181 5.59 7.88 -25.39
C GLY A 181 4.55 8.99 -25.23
N PHE A 182 4.12 9.59 -26.35
CA PHE A 182 3.11 10.65 -26.36
C PHE A 182 1.67 10.16 -26.15
N MET A 183 1.40 8.87 -26.33
CA MET A 183 0.05 8.32 -26.23
C MET A 183 -0.24 7.93 -24.78
N VAL A 184 -1.17 8.63 -24.15
CA VAL A 184 -1.57 8.37 -22.76
C VAL A 184 -3.04 7.99 -22.71
N THR A 185 -3.36 6.83 -22.15
CA THR A 185 -4.75 6.41 -21.93
C THR A 185 -5.07 6.44 -20.46
N PHE A 186 -6.02 7.29 -20.07
CA PHE A 186 -6.60 7.30 -18.74
C PHE A 186 -7.66 6.20 -18.64
N CYS A 187 -7.72 5.54 -17.49
CA CYS A 187 -8.65 4.45 -17.20
C CYS A 187 -9.07 4.48 -15.72
N TYR A 188 -10.08 3.69 -15.39
CA TYR A 188 -10.36 3.33 -14.01
C TYR A 188 -10.29 1.81 -13.85
N LEU A 189 -10.01 1.38 -12.62
CA LEU A 189 -9.82 0.00 -12.21
C LEU A 189 -10.88 -0.31 -11.16
N ARG A 190 -11.63 -1.40 -11.34
CA ARG A 190 -12.64 -1.85 -10.37
C ARG A 190 -12.51 -3.33 -10.07
N ARG A 191 -13.06 -3.74 -8.93
CA ARG A 191 -13.19 -5.15 -8.57
C ARG A 191 -14.17 -5.84 -9.52
N ASN A 192 -13.75 -6.97 -10.08
CA ASN A 192 -14.63 -7.90 -10.79
C ASN A 192 -14.48 -9.30 -10.16
N ARG A 193 -15.35 -9.62 -9.21
CA ARG A 193 -15.28 -10.87 -8.41
C ARG A 193 -13.90 -11.02 -7.74
N ASN A 194 -13.03 -11.83 -8.36
CA ASN A 194 -11.70 -12.20 -7.88
C ASN A 194 -10.57 -11.58 -8.73
N SER A 195 -10.90 -10.76 -9.73
CA SER A 195 -9.93 -10.07 -10.57
C SER A 195 -10.16 -8.56 -10.56
N VAL A 196 -9.24 -7.85 -11.20
CA VAL A 196 -9.32 -6.42 -11.46
C VAL A 196 -9.72 -6.22 -12.91
N GLU A 197 -10.75 -5.43 -13.14
CA GLU A 197 -11.15 -5.00 -14.47
C GLU A 197 -10.67 -3.57 -14.73
N ARG A 198 -10.08 -3.34 -15.90
CA ARG A 198 -9.69 -2.02 -16.40
C ARG A 198 -10.69 -1.54 -17.43
N ILE A 199 -11.16 -0.31 -17.30
CA ILE A 199 -12.05 0.34 -18.26
C ILE A 199 -11.39 1.63 -18.73
N ASP A 200 -11.10 1.70 -20.03
CA ASP A 200 -10.43 2.85 -20.64
C ASP A 200 -11.41 4.02 -20.83
N ILE A 201 -11.00 5.20 -20.41
CA ILE A 201 -11.82 6.42 -20.41
C ILE A 201 -11.56 7.21 -21.69
N LYS A 202 -10.29 7.59 -21.91
CA LYS A 202 -9.86 8.46 -23.00
C LYS A 202 -8.36 8.30 -23.25
N THR A 203 -8.00 8.24 -24.52
CA THR A 203 -6.62 8.36 -24.99
C THR A 203 -6.34 9.78 -25.46
N CYS A 204 -5.28 10.38 -24.94
CA CYS A 204 -4.78 11.71 -25.29
C CYS A 204 -3.44 11.57 -26.01
N ASN A 205 -3.26 12.27 -27.13
CA ASN A 205 -1.95 12.43 -27.77
C ASN A 205 -1.28 13.70 -27.22
N LEU A 206 -0.29 13.53 -26.35
CA LEU A 206 0.43 14.63 -25.70
C LEU A 206 1.40 15.39 -26.62
N GLU A 207 1.65 14.90 -27.84
CA GLU A 207 2.39 15.65 -28.86
C GLU A 207 1.60 16.90 -29.29
N ARG A 208 0.28 16.79 -29.32
CA ARG A 208 -0.63 17.86 -29.72
C ARG A 208 -1.09 18.69 -28.52
N LEU A 209 -1.27 19.99 -28.72
CA LEU A 209 -1.72 20.89 -27.66
C LEU A 209 -3.12 20.54 -27.15
N ASP A 210 -4.05 20.18 -28.04
CA ASP A 210 -5.41 19.76 -27.68
C ASP A 210 -5.39 18.53 -26.76
N GLY A 211 -4.58 17.52 -27.08
CA GLY A 211 -4.41 16.32 -26.24
C GLY A 211 -3.80 16.63 -24.86
N ARG A 212 -2.84 17.57 -24.77
CA ARG A 212 -2.31 18.03 -23.47
C ARG A 212 -3.37 18.76 -22.64
N ILE A 213 -4.22 19.57 -23.27
CA ILE A 213 -5.35 20.24 -22.61
C ILE A 213 -6.38 19.20 -22.14
N GLU A 214 -6.73 18.20 -22.94
CA GLU A 214 -7.61 17.11 -22.54
C GLU A 214 -7.06 16.36 -21.32
N ALA A 215 -5.77 16.00 -21.34
CA ALA A 215 -5.11 15.34 -20.21
C ALA A 215 -5.13 16.19 -18.94
N PHE A 216 -4.91 17.52 -19.07
CA PHE A 216 -5.02 18.45 -17.94
C PHE A 216 -6.41 18.42 -17.31
N ILE A 217 -7.47 18.48 -18.11
CA ILE A 217 -8.85 18.45 -17.62
C ILE A 217 -9.14 17.14 -16.88
N ILE A 218 -8.79 16.00 -17.49
CA ILE A 218 -9.01 14.68 -16.90
C ILE A 218 -8.23 14.55 -15.59
N GLY A 219 -6.92 14.85 -15.60
CA GLY A 219 -6.07 14.77 -14.42
C GLY A 219 -6.56 15.67 -13.27
N ARG A 220 -6.99 16.90 -13.58
CA ARG A 220 -7.57 17.82 -12.60
C ARG A 220 -8.88 17.26 -12.00
N ASN A 221 -9.75 16.68 -12.81
CA ASN A 221 -11.00 16.09 -12.35
C ASN A 221 -10.77 14.81 -11.53
N ILE A 222 -9.81 13.96 -11.93
CA ILE A 222 -9.34 12.83 -11.14
C ILE A 222 -8.84 13.31 -9.78
N GLY A 223 -7.93 14.29 -9.75
CA GLY A 223 -7.35 14.83 -8.52
C GLY A 223 -8.41 15.25 -7.50
N ARG A 224 -9.46 15.94 -7.95
CA ARG A 224 -10.57 16.37 -7.10
C ARG A 224 -11.38 15.23 -6.50
N LEU A 225 -11.43 14.06 -7.17
CA LEU A 225 -12.16 12.89 -6.69
C LEU A 225 -11.35 12.05 -5.69
N LEU A 226 -10.01 12.10 -5.73
CA LEU A 226 -9.18 11.24 -4.88
C LEU A 226 -9.47 11.40 -3.37
N PRO A 227 -9.68 12.61 -2.82
CA PRO A 227 -10.07 12.76 -1.42
C PRO A 227 -11.41 12.09 -1.06
N LEU A 228 -12.40 12.13 -1.96
CA LEU A 228 -13.68 11.45 -1.75
C LEU A 228 -13.53 9.93 -1.83
N LEU A 229 -12.79 9.42 -2.83
CA LEU A 229 -12.51 7.99 -2.95
C LEU A 229 -11.78 7.47 -1.71
N ARG A 230 -10.83 8.25 -1.15
CA ARG A 230 -10.11 7.85 0.07
C ARG A 230 -11.05 7.55 1.24
N LYS A 231 -12.18 8.27 1.36
CA LYS A 231 -13.18 8.05 2.43
C LYS A 231 -13.90 6.70 2.31
N THR A 232 -13.84 6.05 1.15
CA THR A 232 -14.46 4.73 0.90
C THR A 232 -13.50 3.56 1.11
N VAL A 233 -12.22 3.84 1.29
CA VAL A 233 -11.17 2.83 1.48
C VAL A 233 -10.96 2.56 2.98
N PRO A 234 -10.74 1.30 3.40
CA PRO A 234 -10.41 0.98 4.78
C PRO A 234 -9.18 1.75 5.29
N ASP A 235 -9.28 2.34 6.49
CA ASP A 235 -8.17 3.11 7.08
C ASP A 235 -6.95 2.27 7.45
N SER A 236 -7.13 0.96 7.58
CA SER A 236 -6.04 0.01 7.79
C SER A 236 -5.20 -0.24 6.53
N LEU A 237 -5.69 0.13 5.34
CA LEU A 237 -4.93 -0.05 4.10
C LEU A 237 -3.80 0.97 4.03
N GLN A 238 -2.58 0.45 3.92
CA GLN A 238 -1.38 1.24 3.65
C GLN A 238 -0.64 0.61 2.48
N GLU A 239 -0.19 1.45 1.56
CA GLU A 239 0.53 1.07 0.35
C GLU A 239 1.79 1.90 0.18
N PHE A 240 2.84 1.28 -0.34
CA PHE A 240 4.14 1.88 -0.62
C PHE A 240 4.75 2.65 0.58
N THR A 241 4.47 2.18 1.79
CA THR A 241 4.90 2.82 3.04
C THR A 241 6.27 2.28 3.44
N ILE A 242 7.20 3.19 3.73
CA ILE A 242 8.55 2.85 4.21
C ILE A 242 8.62 3.12 5.71
N ILE A 243 9.03 2.10 6.46
CA ILE A 243 9.19 2.12 7.91
C ILE A 243 10.67 1.94 8.23
N HIS A 244 11.26 2.96 8.82
CA HIS A 244 12.63 2.91 9.33
C HIS A 244 12.63 2.42 10.78
N ARG A 245 13.41 1.38 11.08
CA ARG A 245 13.60 0.85 12.43
C ARG A 245 14.93 1.32 13.02
N ASN A 246 14.99 1.43 14.35
CA ASN A 246 16.17 1.94 15.07
C ASN A 246 17.44 1.09 14.85
N ASN A 247 17.28 -0.21 14.62
CA ASN A 247 18.39 -1.12 14.28
C ASN A 247 18.91 -0.95 12.83
N GLY A 248 18.30 -0.06 12.04
CA GLY A 248 18.63 0.19 10.64
C GLY A 248 17.93 -0.76 9.65
N LYS A 249 17.03 -1.65 10.11
CA LYS A 249 16.11 -2.40 9.25
C LYS A 249 15.15 -1.42 8.57
N ILE A 250 14.99 -1.55 7.26
CA ILE A 250 14.00 -0.79 6.49
C ILE A 250 12.93 -1.77 6.03
N VAL A 251 11.69 -1.54 6.46
CA VAL A 251 10.53 -2.35 6.06
C VAL A 251 9.71 -1.54 5.09
N GLU A 252 9.38 -2.13 3.95
CA GLU A 252 8.61 -1.48 2.91
C GLU A 252 7.37 -2.30 2.59
N LEU A 253 6.21 -1.71 2.83
CA LEU A 253 4.91 -2.32 2.62
C LEU A 253 4.48 -2.05 1.18
N LEU A 254 4.39 -3.10 0.36
CA LEU A 254 3.84 -3.00 -1.00
C LEU A 254 2.35 -3.37 -0.97
N GLN A 255 1.77 -3.75 -2.10
CA GLN A 255 0.35 -4.09 -2.13
C GLN A 255 0.06 -5.46 -1.51
N SER A 256 0.79 -6.49 -1.93
CA SER A 256 0.60 -7.88 -1.48
C SER A 256 1.81 -8.51 -0.81
N VAL A 257 2.95 -7.81 -0.80
CA VAL A 257 4.21 -8.30 -0.23
C VAL A 257 4.87 -7.24 0.66
N VAL A 258 5.81 -7.69 1.47
CA VAL A 258 6.66 -6.84 2.33
C VAL A 258 8.11 -7.04 1.92
N ILE A 259 8.83 -5.94 1.67
CA ILE A 259 10.27 -5.98 1.44
C ILE A 259 10.97 -5.56 2.73
N LYS A 260 11.87 -6.39 3.26
CA LYS A 260 12.73 -6.02 4.40
C LYS A 260 14.17 -5.93 3.93
N ARG A 261 14.82 -4.79 4.20
CA ARG A 261 16.24 -4.55 3.91
C ARG A 261 17.02 -4.56 5.20
N TYR A 262 18.14 -5.25 5.19
CA TYR A 262 18.98 -5.51 6.35
C TYR A 262 20.37 -4.93 6.16
N LYS A 263 21.06 -4.66 7.27
CA LYS A 263 22.48 -4.26 7.26
C LYS A 263 23.43 -5.46 7.17
N SER A 264 23.01 -6.64 7.64
CA SER A 264 23.83 -7.83 7.72
C SER A 264 23.34 -8.90 6.74
N ALA A 265 24.24 -9.37 5.88
CA ALA A 265 24.00 -10.53 5.02
C ALA A 265 23.86 -11.83 5.83
N GLU A 266 24.56 -11.96 6.96
CA GLU A 266 24.51 -13.14 7.82
C GLU A 266 23.13 -13.32 8.45
N LEU A 267 22.51 -12.22 8.89
CA LEU A 267 21.13 -12.25 9.39
C LEU A 267 20.16 -12.72 8.29
N VAL A 268 20.34 -12.26 7.05
CA VAL A 268 19.50 -12.70 5.93
C VAL A 268 19.68 -14.18 5.63
N ARG A 269 20.90 -14.73 5.72
CA ARG A 269 21.14 -16.18 5.57
C ARG A 269 20.47 -16.98 6.68
N HIS A 270 20.57 -16.53 7.93
CA HIS A 270 19.88 -17.17 9.06
C HIS A 270 18.36 -17.18 8.87
N ILE A 271 17.79 -16.05 8.46
CA ILE A 271 16.36 -15.94 8.13
C ILE A 271 15.99 -16.93 7.02
N MET A 272 16.78 -16.99 5.94
CA MET A 272 16.55 -17.92 4.83
C MET A 272 16.52 -19.37 5.30
N ASP A 273 17.49 -19.81 6.10
CA ASP A 273 17.56 -21.17 6.64
C ASP A 273 16.33 -21.53 7.50
N LEU A 274 15.79 -20.57 8.25
CA LEU A 274 14.58 -20.76 9.05
C LEU A 274 13.34 -20.91 8.15
N TYR A 275 13.14 -20.01 7.19
CA TYR A 275 11.99 -20.07 6.29
C TYR A 275 12.03 -21.32 5.39
N ASP A 276 13.21 -21.76 4.94
CA ASP A 276 13.33 -22.98 4.15
C ASP A 276 12.90 -24.22 4.94
N LYS A 277 13.30 -24.31 6.21
CA LYS A 277 12.81 -25.36 7.12
C LYS A 277 11.30 -25.29 7.32
N MET A 278 10.77 -24.10 7.61
CA MET A 278 9.32 -23.92 7.83
C MET A 278 8.50 -24.24 6.57
N LYS A 279 9.03 -23.88 5.39
CA LYS A 279 8.41 -24.19 4.10
C LYS A 279 8.41 -25.69 3.81
N LEU A 280 9.53 -26.38 4.04
CA LEU A 280 9.64 -27.83 3.87
C LEU A 280 8.60 -28.59 4.71
N HIS A 281 8.34 -28.10 5.93
CA HIS A 281 7.40 -28.69 6.86
C HIS A 281 5.97 -28.12 6.78
N HIS A 282 5.70 -27.24 5.80
CA HIS A 282 4.36 -26.67 5.55
C HIS A 282 3.73 -26.01 6.78
N ILE A 283 4.52 -25.23 7.53
CA ILE A 283 4.03 -24.53 8.73
C ILE A 283 2.89 -23.56 8.34
N PRO A 284 1.69 -23.67 8.94
CA PRO A 284 0.56 -22.83 8.61
C PRO A 284 0.61 -21.50 9.37
N PHE A 285 -0.19 -20.52 8.92
CA PHE A 285 -0.38 -19.23 9.59
C PHE A 285 0.93 -18.47 9.89
N ILE A 286 1.86 -18.52 8.94
CA ILE A 286 3.06 -17.68 8.89
C ILE A 286 3.14 -16.98 7.53
N ASP A 287 3.96 -15.95 7.41
CA ASP A 287 4.42 -15.46 6.11
C ASP A 287 5.42 -16.45 5.47
N SER A 288 5.75 -16.20 4.21
CA SER A 288 6.59 -17.02 3.36
C SER A 288 7.65 -16.15 2.71
N LEU A 289 8.84 -16.74 2.56
CA LEU A 289 9.98 -16.11 1.89
C LEU A 289 9.90 -16.36 0.39
N ASP A 290 9.54 -15.33 -0.37
CA ASP A 290 9.37 -15.42 -1.82
C ASP A 290 10.70 -15.24 -2.56
N LYS A 291 11.51 -14.29 -2.08
CA LYS A 291 12.78 -13.93 -2.73
C LYS A 291 13.79 -13.42 -1.73
N VAL A 292 15.05 -13.76 -1.95
CA VAL A 292 16.20 -13.29 -1.20
C VAL A 292 17.21 -12.68 -2.17
N LYS A 293 17.84 -11.58 -1.77
CA LYS A 293 18.99 -11.00 -2.48
C LYS A 293 20.11 -10.72 -1.49
N ILE A 294 21.25 -11.36 -1.72
CA ILE A 294 22.50 -11.17 -0.98
C ILE A 294 23.61 -11.03 -2.04
N GLU A 295 23.96 -9.80 -2.41
CA GLU A 295 25.09 -9.51 -3.31
C GLU A 295 26.06 -8.58 -2.60
N GLU A 296 27.36 -8.76 -2.79
CA GLU A 296 28.42 -8.02 -2.06
C GLU A 296 28.32 -6.49 -2.19
N GLN A 297 27.76 -5.99 -3.29
CA GLN A 297 27.66 -4.56 -3.59
C GLN A 297 26.24 -3.99 -3.42
N SER A 298 25.28 -4.76 -2.89
CA SER A 298 23.91 -4.31 -2.71
C SER A 298 23.41 -4.49 -1.28
N VAL A 299 22.50 -3.62 -0.83
CA VAL A 299 21.84 -3.79 0.46
C VAL A 299 21.05 -5.10 0.44
N PRO A 300 21.35 -6.08 1.32
CA PRO A 300 20.68 -7.36 1.30
C PRO A 300 19.20 -7.20 1.69
N PHE A 301 18.33 -7.93 1.01
CA PHE A 301 16.90 -7.84 1.24
C PHE A 301 16.18 -9.17 1.06
N VAL A 302 14.99 -9.24 1.65
CA VAL A 302 14.03 -10.31 1.46
C VAL A 302 12.69 -9.76 1.02
N ILE A 303 11.92 -10.57 0.31
CA ILE A 303 10.53 -10.32 -0.06
C ILE A 303 9.68 -11.39 0.62
N LEU A 304 8.70 -10.96 1.41
CA LEU A 304 7.83 -11.79 2.22
C LEU A 304 6.38 -11.64 1.76
N SER A 305 5.63 -12.73 1.73
CA SER A 305 4.20 -12.75 1.42
C SER A 305 3.42 -13.69 2.35
N PRO A 306 2.11 -13.49 2.54
CA PRO A 306 1.33 -12.33 2.10
C PRO A 306 1.55 -11.11 3.01
N LYS A 307 1.33 -9.91 2.49
CA LYS A 307 1.09 -8.72 3.30
C LYS A 307 -0.30 -8.81 3.93
N GLY A 308 -0.38 -8.57 5.23
CA GLY A 308 -1.65 -8.39 5.93
C GLY A 308 -1.80 -6.98 6.53
N ILE A 309 -2.73 -6.83 7.45
CA ILE A 309 -2.98 -5.58 8.18
C ILE A 309 -2.77 -5.78 9.69
N ILE A 310 -2.19 -4.76 10.34
CA ILE A 310 -2.13 -4.72 11.80
C ILE A 310 -3.56 -4.54 12.30
N TYR A 311 -4.10 -5.57 12.95
CA TYR A 311 -5.47 -5.55 13.45
C TYR A 311 -5.58 -6.42 14.71
N LYS A 312 -5.80 -5.76 15.85
CA LYS A 312 -6.06 -6.43 17.12
C LYS A 312 -7.53 -6.89 17.15
N PRO A 313 -7.82 -8.13 17.57
CA PRO A 313 -9.19 -8.61 17.75
C PRO A 313 -10.05 -7.66 18.58
N GLN A 314 -11.29 -7.42 18.14
CA GLN A 314 -12.25 -6.53 18.80
C GLN A 314 -13.42 -7.29 19.45
N SER A 315 -13.51 -8.61 19.26
CA SER A 315 -14.52 -9.48 19.87
C SER A 315 -13.89 -10.78 20.39
N GLU A 316 -14.59 -11.48 21.30
CA GLU A 316 -14.14 -12.77 21.81
C GLU A 316 -14.00 -13.80 20.69
N LYS A 317 -14.94 -13.82 19.74
CA LYS A 317 -14.86 -14.66 18.53
C LYS A 317 -13.55 -14.42 17.76
N GLN A 318 -13.22 -13.16 17.46
CA GLN A 318 -11.99 -12.83 16.76
C GLN A 318 -10.74 -13.19 17.57
N LEU A 319 -10.77 -12.98 18.89
CA LEU A 319 -9.64 -13.31 19.75
C LEU A 319 -9.38 -14.82 19.75
N VAL A 320 -10.43 -15.63 19.88
CA VAL A 320 -10.35 -17.09 19.81
C VAL A 320 -9.81 -17.55 18.45
N ILE A 321 -10.29 -16.98 17.34
CA ILE A 321 -9.80 -17.33 16.00
C ILE A 321 -8.32 -16.94 15.82
N ALA A 322 -7.93 -15.75 16.27
CA ALA A 322 -6.54 -15.29 16.22
C ALA A 322 -5.62 -16.20 17.04
N LEU A 323 -6.01 -16.52 18.28
CA LEU A 323 -5.26 -17.42 19.15
C LEU A 323 -5.16 -18.82 18.55
N HIS A 324 -6.23 -19.34 17.95
CA HIS A 324 -6.19 -20.63 17.25
C HIS A 324 -5.16 -20.62 16.12
N CYS A 325 -5.15 -19.58 15.27
CA CYS A 325 -4.18 -19.47 14.18
C CYS A 325 -2.73 -19.40 14.72
N VAL A 326 -2.48 -18.52 15.70
CA VAL A 326 -1.18 -18.34 16.35
C VAL A 326 -0.69 -19.63 16.99
N LEU A 327 -1.52 -20.29 17.81
CA LEU A 327 -1.17 -21.53 18.49
C LEU A 327 -0.94 -22.69 17.53
N THR A 328 -1.66 -22.73 16.41
CA THR A 328 -1.44 -23.72 15.36
C THR A 328 -0.05 -23.55 14.71
N ALA A 329 0.34 -22.31 14.39
CA ALA A 329 1.68 -22.00 13.90
C ALA A 329 2.76 -22.33 14.95
N VAL A 330 2.57 -21.85 16.18
CA VAL A 330 3.53 -22.02 17.28
C VAL A 330 3.78 -23.49 17.59
N LYS A 331 2.71 -24.29 17.70
CA LYS A 331 2.84 -25.75 17.85
C LYS A 331 3.72 -26.33 16.74
N ALA A 332 3.48 -25.96 15.49
CA ALA A 332 4.14 -26.55 14.34
C ALA A 332 5.63 -26.17 14.27
N PHE A 333 6.00 -24.90 14.45
CA PHE A 333 7.43 -24.54 14.47
C PHE A 333 8.14 -24.96 15.77
N HIS A 334 7.42 -25.12 16.89
CA HIS A 334 7.95 -25.74 18.11
C HIS A 334 8.32 -27.20 17.89
N GLU A 335 7.59 -27.96 17.06
CA GLU A 335 7.96 -29.35 16.70
C GLU A 335 9.29 -29.41 15.94
N LEU A 336 9.69 -28.33 15.27
CA LEU A 336 10.98 -28.17 14.60
C LEU A 336 12.10 -27.63 15.50
N ASN A 337 11.85 -27.51 16.80
CA ASN A 337 12.74 -26.84 17.76
C ASN A 337 12.98 -25.36 17.47
N ILE A 338 12.12 -24.68 16.72
CA ILE A 338 12.20 -23.24 16.51
C ILE A 338 11.40 -22.54 17.61
N MET A 339 11.89 -21.40 18.09
CA MET A 339 11.14 -20.45 18.93
C MET A 339 11.17 -19.07 18.28
N HIS A 340 10.06 -18.33 18.36
CA HIS A 340 9.90 -17.05 17.68
C HIS A 340 10.50 -15.88 18.47
N ARG A 341 10.35 -15.90 19.80
CA ARG A 341 10.88 -14.92 20.77
C ARG A 341 10.29 -13.52 20.76
N ASP A 342 9.67 -13.07 19.68
CA ASP A 342 9.01 -11.75 19.59
C ASP A 342 7.52 -11.87 19.18
N ILE A 343 6.75 -12.76 19.82
CA ILE A 343 5.30 -12.87 19.57
C ILE A 343 4.58 -11.73 20.27
N ARG A 344 3.94 -10.86 19.48
CA ARG A 344 3.21 -9.68 19.94
C ARG A 344 2.23 -9.21 18.86
N TRP A 345 1.27 -8.36 19.20
CA TRP A 345 0.23 -7.92 18.26
C TRP A 345 0.76 -7.15 17.05
N GLU A 346 1.97 -6.60 17.13
CA GLU A 346 2.68 -5.98 16.01
C GLU A 346 3.23 -7.00 15.00
N ASN A 347 3.42 -8.25 15.44
CA ASN A 347 3.92 -9.38 14.64
C ASN A 347 2.84 -10.46 14.41
N VAL A 348 1.61 -10.25 14.88
CA VAL A 348 0.44 -11.09 14.60
C VAL A 348 -0.52 -10.29 13.73
N ILE A 349 -0.50 -10.61 12.44
CA ILE A 349 -1.12 -9.80 11.38
C ILE A 349 -2.39 -10.48 10.89
N ARG A 350 -3.44 -9.70 10.61
CA ARG A 350 -4.66 -10.24 9.99
C ARG A 350 -4.51 -10.32 8.48
N TYR A 351 -4.98 -11.41 7.87
CA TYR A 351 -5.12 -11.46 6.42
C TYR A 351 -6.06 -10.34 5.93
N ILE A 352 -5.83 -9.85 4.72
CA ILE A 352 -6.64 -8.76 4.14
C ILE A 352 -8.05 -9.26 3.79
N ASP A 353 -8.14 -10.48 3.30
CA ASP A 353 -9.30 -11.07 2.64
C ASP A 353 -10.14 -12.01 3.53
N LYS A 354 -9.67 -12.30 4.75
CA LYS A 354 -10.32 -13.25 5.68
C LYS A 354 -10.07 -12.87 7.13
N ASP A 355 -10.99 -13.25 8.00
CA ASP A 355 -10.90 -13.02 9.45
C ASP A 355 -10.00 -14.08 10.12
N ARG A 356 -8.75 -14.17 9.65
CA ARG A 356 -7.71 -15.04 10.19
C ARG A 356 -6.43 -14.25 10.40
N TRP A 357 -5.55 -14.76 11.27
CA TRP A 357 -4.27 -14.14 11.60
C TRP A 357 -3.11 -15.07 11.26
N PHE A 358 -1.93 -14.48 11.10
CA PHE A 358 -0.68 -15.19 10.88
C PHE A 358 0.47 -14.46 11.57
N ILE A 359 1.53 -15.20 11.89
CA ILE A 359 2.74 -14.68 12.55
C ILE A 359 3.73 -14.23 11.49
N ILE A 360 4.37 -13.09 11.71
CA ILE A 360 5.45 -12.55 10.88
C ILE A 360 6.67 -12.21 11.74
N ASP A 361 7.76 -11.83 11.08
CA ASP A 361 8.96 -11.25 11.71
C ASP A 361 9.79 -12.25 12.56
N PHE A 362 10.13 -13.38 11.93
CA PHE A 362 11.08 -14.37 12.44
C PHE A 362 12.55 -13.90 12.50
N ASP A 363 12.81 -12.59 12.43
CA ASP A 363 14.17 -12.03 12.52
C ASP A 363 14.85 -12.42 13.84
N GLU A 364 14.06 -12.53 14.92
CA GLU A 364 14.52 -12.95 16.23
C GLU A 364 14.33 -14.43 16.52
N ALA A 365 13.85 -15.21 15.57
CA ALA A 365 13.64 -16.64 15.79
C ALA A 365 14.97 -17.40 15.84
N CYS A 366 15.04 -18.46 16.65
CA CYS A 366 16.21 -19.34 16.71
C CYS A 366 15.83 -20.75 17.19
N ASN A 367 16.82 -21.65 17.21
CA ASN A 367 16.64 -22.99 17.76
C ASN A 367 16.54 -22.94 19.29
N SER A 368 15.68 -23.76 19.86
CA SER A 368 15.52 -23.98 21.28
C SER A 368 16.28 -25.24 21.73
N PRO A 369 16.98 -25.20 22.88
CA PRO A 369 17.17 -24.04 23.76
C PRO A 369 18.17 -23.03 23.22
N SER A 370 18.13 -21.79 23.73
CA SER A 370 19.14 -20.76 23.45
C SER A 370 19.74 -20.25 24.75
N SER A 371 21.03 -19.93 24.71
CA SER A 371 21.77 -19.26 25.78
C SER A 371 21.98 -17.76 25.52
N ILE A 372 21.56 -17.27 24.36
CA ILE A 372 21.77 -15.88 23.92
C ILE A 372 20.68 -15.00 24.53
N SER A 373 21.03 -14.21 25.54
CA SER A 373 20.11 -13.24 26.13
C SER A 373 19.76 -12.13 25.15
N TYR A 374 18.53 -11.61 25.24
CA TYR A 374 18.05 -10.57 24.35
C TYR A 374 17.82 -9.25 25.08
N THR A 375 18.87 -8.45 25.24
CA THR A 375 18.84 -7.25 26.10
C THR A 375 18.17 -6.02 25.49
N GLN A 376 17.88 -6.04 24.18
CA GLN A 376 17.29 -4.91 23.46
C GLN A 376 15.75 -4.92 23.40
N LEU A 377 15.10 -5.99 23.87
CA LEU A 377 13.64 -6.08 23.91
C LEU A 377 13.06 -5.36 25.13
N ASP A 378 11.81 -4.92 25.01
CA ASP A 378 11.07 -4.34 26.13
C ASP A 378 10.71 -5.42 27.16
N ARG A 379 11.28 -5.28 28.36
CA ARG A 379 11.08 -6.19 29.50
C ARG A 379 9.63 -6.31 29.94
N ARG A 380 8.76 -5.36 29.58
CA ARG A 380 7.34 -5.37 29.96
C ARG A 380 6.49 -6.25 29.06
N SER A 381 7.00 -6.62 27.88
CA SER A 381 6.25 -7.35 26.85
C SER A 381 6.82 -8.73 26.52
N HIS A 382 7.81 -9.19 27.27
CA HIS A 382 8.50 -10.46 27.03
C HIS A 382 8.67 -11.29 28.30
N ALA A 383 8.80 -12.60 28.11
CA ALA A 383 9.08 -13.53 29.19
C ALA A 383 10.38 -13.17 29.93
N PRO A 384 10.41 -13.23 31.27
CA PRO A 384 11.56 -12.75 32.05
C PRO A 384 12.86 -13.52 31.75
N GLU A 385 12.77 -14.82 31.46
CA GLU A 385 13.95 -15.66 31.24
C GLU A 385 14.73 -15.35 29.96
N ILE A 386 14.11 -14.66 28.99
CA ILE A 386 14.79 -14.24 27.75
C ILE A 386 15.96 -13.27 28.02
N PHE A 387 15.92 -12.59 29.17
CA PHE A 387 16.93 -11.63 29.59
C PHE A 387 18.05 -12.26 30.45
N SER A 388 17.84 -13.47 30.99
CA SER A 388 18.80 -14.17 31.85
C SER A 388 19.69 -15.18 31.12
N GLY A 389 19.51 -15.36 29.81
CA GLY A 389 20.41 -16.14 28.95
C GLY A 389 19.82 -17.49 28.52
N SER A 390 19.65 -18.44 29.45
CA SER A 390 19.07 -19.75 29.11
C SER A 390 17.55 -19.69 29.05
N HIS A 391 16.97 -19.97 27.88
CA HIS A 391 15.52 -20.00 27.68
C HIS A 391 15.13 -20.99 26.58
N ASN A 392 13.86 -21.40 26.59
CA ASN A 392 13.30 -22.37 25.66
C ASN A 392 11.96 -21.88 25.09
N LYS A 393 11.24 -22.77 24.40
CA LYS A 393 9.91 -22.54 23.79
C LYS A 393 8.86 -21.94 24.74
N SER A 394 9.05 -22.04 26.06
CA SER A 394 8.20 -21.43 27.09
C SER A 394 8.05 -19.92 26.95
N VAL A 395 9.01 -19.23 26.31
CA VAL A 395 8.95 -17.78 26.10
C VAL A 395 7.80 -17.40 25.15
N ASP A 396 7.58 -18.19 24.10
CA ASP A 396 6.49 -17.98 23.15
C ASP A 396 5.12 -18.22 23.81
N ILE A 397 5.05 -19.18 24.75
CA ILE A 397 3.82 -19.47 25.53
C ILE A 397 3.46 -18.30 26.44
N TRP A 398 4.45 -17.71 27.11
CA TRP A 398 4.26 -16.51 27.89
C TRP A 398 3.77 -15.35 27.02
N SER A 399 4.38 -15.17 25.84
CA SER A 399 3.96 -14.14 24.89
C SER A 399 2.52 -14.32 24.42
N ILE A 400 2.03 -15.55 24.25
CA ILE A 400 0.61 -15.81 23.95
C ILE A 400 -0.30 -15.37 25.10
N GLY A 401 0.10 -15.63 26.35
CA GLY A 401 -0.60 -15.07 27.51
C GLY A 401 -0.62 -13.54 27.49
N TYR A 402 0.50 -12.91 27.14
CA TYR A 402 0.60 -11.47 27.02
C TYR A 402 -0.29 -10.91 25.91
N LEU A 403 -0.43 -11.60 24.76
CA LEU A 403 -1.37 -11.22 23.70
C LEU A 403 -2.79 -11.09 24.24
N ILE A 404 -3.26 -12.08 25.03
CA ILE A 404 -4.60 -12.09 25.62
C ILE A 404 -4.80 -10.84 26.48
N LEU A 405 -3.86 -10.55 27.38
CA LEU A 405 -3.94 -9.41 28.32
C LEU A 405 -3.81 -8.04 27.64
N GLN A 406 -3.26 -7.98 26.43
CA GLN A 406 -3.08 -6.73 25.67
C GLN A 406 -4.26 -6.39 24.75
N THR A 407 -5.35 -7.16 24.80
CA THR A 407 -6.58 -6.86 24.07
C THR A 407 -7.57 -6.06 24.92
N SER A 408 -8.46 -5.30 24.27
CA SER A 408 -9.62 -4.69 24.93
C SER A 408 -10.77 -5.68 25.17
N VAL A 409 -10.63 -6.92 24.68
CA VAL A 409 -11.66 -7.96 24.75
C VAL A 409 -11.67 -8.55 26.14
N LYS A 410 -12.83 -8.50 26.81
CA LYS A 410 -13.01 -9.06 28.15
C LYS A 410 -13.51 -10.50 28.03
N SER A 411 -12.59 -11.47 28.14
CA SER A 411 -12.91 -12.88 28.28
C SER A 411 -12.27 -13.42 29.55
N GLU A 412 -13.07 -13.56 30.61
CA GLU A 412 -12.58 -13.94 31.94
C GLU A 412 -11.84 -15.28 31.94
N SER A 413 -12.31 -16.25 31.16
CA SER A 413 -11.64 -17.56 31.06
C SER A 413 -10.29 -17.47 30.35
N LEU A 414 -10.16 -16.67 29.28
CA LEU A 414 -8.87 -16.46 28.62
C LEU A 414 -7.91 -15.68 29.52
N ILE A 415 -8.39 -14.61 30.16
CA ILE A 415 -7.58 -13.80 31.08
C ILE A 415 -7.09 -14.66 32.25
N GLY A 416 -7.99 -15.44 32.86
CA GLY A 416 -7.64 -16.34 33.96
C GLY A 416 -6.60 -17.38 33.56
N TYR A 417 -6.71 -17.97 32.36
CA TYR A 417 -5.73 -18.95 31.86
C TYR A 417 -4.39 -18.29 31.51
N ALA A 418 -4.41 -17.08 30.95
CA ALA A 418 -3.20 -16.31 30.67
C ALA A 418 -2.40 -16.03 31.95
N GLU A 419 -3.06 -15.52 32.99
CA GLU A 419 -2.42 -15.14 34.25
C GLU A 419 -1.95 -16.35 35.07
N LYS A 420 -2.76 -17.41 35.16
CA LYS A 420 -2.52 -18.55 36.06
C LYS A 420 -1.66 -19.66 35.46
N ASP A 421 -1.60 -19.76 34.14
CA ASP A 421 -0.94 -20.89 33.46
C ASP A 421 0.12 -20.42 32.44
N LEU A 422 -0.23 -19.50 31.54
CA LEU A 422 0.67 -19.12 30.44
C LEU A 422 1.80 -18.18 30.89
N MET A 423 1.51 -17.26 31.82
CA MET A 423 2.44 -16.19 32.23
C MET A 423 3.07 -16.42 33.61
N ILE A 424 2.99 -17.62 34.16
CA ILE A 424 3.62 -17.95 35.44
C ILE A 424 5.15 -17.79 35.37
N LYS A 425 5.74 -17.36 36.50
CA LYS A 425 7.18 -17.06 36.58
C LYS A 425 8.06 -18.27 36.30
N ASP A 426 7.64 -19.44 36.76
CA ASP A 426 8.35 -20.71 36.56
C ASP A 426 8.11 -21.24 35.15
N SER A 427 9.10 -21.09 34.26
CA SER A 427 8.99 -21.42 32.84
C SER A 427 8.71 -22.90 32.58
N GLU A 428 9.20 -23.78 33.45
CA GLU A 428 9.06 -25.24 33.29
C GLU A 428 7.63 -25.73 33.62
N LYS A 429 6.85 -24.92 34.33
CA LYS A 429 5.44 -25.22 34.64
C LYS A 429 4.47 -24.74 33.57
N ARG A 430 4.92 -23.93 32.60
CA ARG A 430 4.06 -23.45 31.53
C ARG A 430 3.69 -24.61 30.59
N PRO A 431 2.44 -24.69 30.12
CA PRO A 431 2.02 -25.74 29.19
C PRO A 431 2.73 -25.62 27.84
N LYS A 432 2.80 -26.71 27.09
CA LYS A 432 3.30 -26.71 25.70
C LYS A 432 2.25 -26.15 24.76
N ALA A 433 2.66 -25.59 23.61
CA ALA A 433 1.74 -25.03 22.62
C ALA A 433 0.62 -25.99 22.21
N LYS A 434 0.91 -27.29 22.09
CA LYS A 434 -0.07 -28.34 21.79
C LYS A 434 -1.17 -28.47 22.86
N GLU A 435 -0.82 -28.26 24.13
CA GLU A 435 -1.74 -28.38 25.28
C GLU A 435 -2.63 -27.14 25.34
N VAL A 436 -2.05 -25.96 25.14
CA VAL A 436 -2.78 -24.68 25.05
C VAL A 436 -3.76 -24.70 23.87
N LEU A 437 -3.34 -25.16 22.69
CA LEU A 437 -4.20 -25.28 21.51
C LEU A 437 -5.37 -26.24 21.78
N LYS A 438 -5.09 -27.40 22.39
CA LYS A 438 -6.14 -28.36 22.74
C LYS A 438 -7.15 -27.75 23.70
N TRP A 439 -6.67 -27.09 24.76
CA TRP A 439 -7.55 -26.41 25.72
C TRP A 439 -8.44 -25.36 25.05
N LEU A 440 -7.88 -24.54 24.14
CA LEU A 440 -8.63 -23.53 23.41
C LEU A 440 -9.71 -24.18 22.52
N CYS A 441 -9.36 -25.22 21.77
CA CYS A 441 -10.28 -25.95 20.91
C CYS A 441 -11.42 -26.62 21.69
N ASP A 442 -11.12 -27.21 22.84
CA ASP A 442 -12.12 -27.87 23.68
C ASP A 442 -13.05 -26.84 24.34
N ARG A 443 -12.51 -25.70 24.81
CA ARG A 443 -13.27 -24.66 25.51
C ARG A 443 -14.15 -23.81 24.59
N TYR A 444 -13.68 -23.54 23.38
CA TYR A 444 -14.34 -22.65 22.41
C TYR A 444 -14.73 -23.38 21.13
N LYS A 445 -15.10 -24.66 21.28
CA LYS A 445 -15.45 -25.54 20.17
C LYS A 445 -16.55 -24.94 19.28
N ASP A 446 -17.58 -24.35 19.87
CA ASP A 446 -18.72 -23.80 19.13
C ASP A 446 -18.28 -22.65 18.20
N ILE A 447 -17.49 -21.71 18.72
CA ILE A 447 -16.93 -20.59 17.95
C ILE A 447 -16.08 -21.10 16.77
N LEU A 448 -15.25 -22.10 17.02
CA LEU A 448 -14.33 -22.64 16.01
C LEU A 448 -15.08 -23.51 14.98
N GLN A 449 -16.07 -24.30 15.38
CA GLN A 449 -16.84 -25.15 14.49
C GLN A 449 -17.65 -24.35 13.47
N GLU A 450 -18.27 -23.23 13.87
CA GLU A 450 -18.97 -22.34 12.94
C GLU A 450 -18.05 -21.89 11.79
N GLU A 451 -16.81 -21.52 12.08
CA GLU A 451 -15.86 -21.04 11.08
C GLU A 451 -15.31 -22.15 10.17
N PHE A 452 -15.04 -23.35 10.70
CA PHE A 452 -14.52 -24.47 9.92
C PHE A 452 -15.60 -25.21 9.11
N LEU A 453 -16.89 -25.04 9.44
CA LEU A 453 -18.02 -25.50 8.63
C LEU A 453 -18.33 -24.56 7.47
N ILE A 454 -18.13 -23.24 7.64
CA ILE A 454 -18.36 -22.25 6.58
C ILE A 454 -17.28 -22.30 5.49
N SER A 455 -16.06 -22.79 5.79
CA SER A 455 -15.00 -22.97 4.77
C SER A 455 -15.21 -24.16 3.81
N LYS A 456 -16.38 -24.82 3.83
CA LYS A 456 -16.74 -25.95 2.96
C LYS A 456 -17.79 -25.63 1.88
N TYR A 457 -18.16 -24.36 1.69
CA TYR A 457 -19.09 -23.92 0.65
C TYR A 457 -18.50 -22.82 -0.23
#